data_AF-A0A2A5IW31-F1
#
_entry.id   AF-A0A2A5IW31-F1
#
_cell.length_a   1.000
_cell.length_b   1.000
_cell.length_c   1.000
_cell.angle_alpha   90.00
_cell.angle_beta   90.00
_cell.angle_gamma   90.00
#
_symmetry.space_group_name_H-M   'P 1'
#
loop_
_entity.id
_entity.type
_entity.pdbx_description
1 polymer ?
#
loop_
_entity_poly.entity_id
_entity_poly.type
_entity_poly.pdbx_seq_one_letter_code
_entity_poly.pdbx_strand_id
1 'polypeptide(L)' 'MSHKSYQSHPDDRSDNVEKLQDMIENTLENIDESEAAMALSTEEEKQMIKHKNENRRTSIDAMRSEIKDEEAARKNGYTE' A
#
# COMPACT_ATOMS: atom_id res chain seq x y z
N MET A 1 -5.92 -19.65 2.27
CA MET A 1 -5.50 -18.28 2.62
C MET A 1 -6.71 -17.37 2.42
N SER A 2 -7.18 -16.74 3.50
CA SER A 2 -8.36 -15.89 3.47
C SER A 2 -8.03 -14.62 2.69
N HIS A 3 -8.55 -14.49 1.48
CA HIS A 3 -8.54 -13.22 0.75
C HIS A 3 -9.54 -12.33 1.47
N LYS A 4 -9.06 -11.54 2.43
CA LYS A 4 -9.86 -10.51 3.09
C LYS A 4 -10.14 -9.45 2.02
N SER A 5 -11.24 -9.63 1.30
CA SER A 5 -11.76 -8.63 0.39
C SER A 5 -12.03 -7.39 1.22
N TYR A 6 -11.18 -6.37 1.06
CA TYR A 6 -11.46 -5.03 1.53
C TYR A 6 -12.63 -4.50 0.70
N GLN A 7 -13.85 -4.87 1.08
CA GLN A 7 -15.03 -4.15 0.64
C GLN A 7 -14.94 -2.75 1.26
N SER A 8 -14.74 -1.75 0.41
CA SER A 8 -14.91 -0.34 0.75
C SER A 8 -16.29 -0.19 1.38
N HIS A 9 -16.35 -0.06 2.71
CA HIS A 9 -17.58 0.30 3.40
C HIS A 9 -17.69 1.82 3.30
N PRO A 10 -18.70 2.36 2.60
CA PRO A 10 -18.86 3.80 2.43
C PRO A 10 -19.24 4.53 3.73
N ASP A 11 -19.74 3.80 4.74
CA ASP A 11 -20.24 4.35 6.00
C ASP A 11 -19.14 4.83 6.97
N ASP A 12 -17.89 4.42 6.81
CA ASP A 12 -16.77 4.94 7.62
C ASP A 12 -15.51 5.13 6.77
N ARG A 13 -15.46 6.27 6.07
CA ARG A 13 -14.31 6.62 5.22
C ARG A 13 -13.05 6.92 6.04
N SER A 14 -13.16 7.18 7.35
CA SER A 14 -12.01 7.29 8.26
C SER A 14 -11.25 5.97 8.35
N ASP A 15 -12.01 4.89 8.48
CA ASP A 15 -11.52 3.52 8.59
C ASP A 15 -10.74 3.09 7.34
N ASN A 16 -11.12 3.58 6.15
CA ASN A 16 -10.42 3.26 4.90
C ASN A 16 -9.07 3.98 4.81
N VAL A 17 -8.99 5.25 5.23
CA VAL A 17 -7.73 6.01 5.24
C VAL A 17 -6.72 5.38 6.19
N GLU A 18 -7.14 5.04 7.42
CA GLU A 18 -6.26 4.39 8.41
C GLU A 18 -5.73 3.04 7.90
N LYS A 19 -6.61 2.20 7.33
CA LYS A 19 -6.18 0.90 6.77
C LYS A 19 -5.25 1.06 5.57
N LEU A 20 -5.45 2.06 4.71
CA LEU A 20 -4.55 2.35 3.60
C LEU A 20 -3.18 2.83 4.10
N GLN A 21 -3.14 3.66 5.15
CA GLN A 21 -1.90 4.09 5.79
C GLN A 21 -1.14 2.89 6.39
N ASP A 22 -1.82 2.03 7.14
CA ASP A 22 -1.22 0.80 7.69
C ASP A 22 -0.65 -0.09 6.57
N MET A 23 -1.39 -0.29 5.47
CA MET A 23 -0.89 -1.08 4.34
C MET A 23 0.33 -0.44 3.68
N ILE A 24 0.39 0.89 3.56
CA ILE A 24 1.56 1.60 3.04
C ILE A 24 2.77 1.38 3.96
N GLU A 25 2.62 1.57 5.27
CA GLU A 25 3.71 1.39 6.24
C GLU A 25 4.25 -0.04 6.21
N ASN A 26 3.36 -1.04 6.29
CA ASN A 26 3.73 -2.44 6.15
C ASN A 26 4.46 -2.73 4.83
N THR A 27 4.01 -2.12 3.72
CA THR A 27 4.63 -2.33 2.40
C THR A 27 6.01 -1.68 2.33
N LEU A 28 6.22 -0.52 2.96
CA LEU A 28 7.52 0.14 3.06
C LEU A 28 8.49 -0.69 3.90
N GLU A 29 8.06 -1.20 5.06
CA GLU A 29 8.88 -2.10 5.88
C GLU A 29 9.28 -3.36 5.09
N ASN A 30 8.35 -3.97 4.35
CA ASN A 30 8.65 -5.09 3.47
C ASN A 30 9.66 -4.75 2.36
N ILE A 31 9.64 -3.52 1.83
CA ILE A 31 10.64 -3.06 0.86
C ILE A 31 11.99 -3.00 1.56
N ASP A 32 12.10 -2.33 2.70
CA ASP A 32 13.36 -2.14 3.44
C ASP A 32 13.97 -3.47 3.87
N GLU A 33 13.16 -4.41 4.40
CA GLU A 33 13.60 -5.76 4.74
C GLU A 33 14.10 -6.53 3.51
N SER A 34 13.37 -6.43 2.38
CA SER A 34 13.80 -7.06 1.13
C SER A 34 15.09 -6.44 0.60
N GLU A 35 15.27 -5.12 0.73
CA GLU A 35 16.49 -4.42 0.33
C GLU A 35 17.69 -4.81 1.21
N ALA A 36 17.49 -4.99 2.51
CA ALA A 36 18.51 -5.51 3.41
C ALA A 36 18.92 -6.96 3.05
N ALA A 37 17.96 -7.80 2.67
CA ALA A 37 18.21 -9.18 2.24
C ALA A 37 19.07 -9.26 0.96
N MET A 38 19.01 -8.25 0.08
CA MET A 38 19.82 -8.22 -1.15
C MET A 38 21.32 -8.33 -0.88
N ALA A 39 21.81 -7.89 0.28
CA ALA A 39 23.23 -7.97 0.63
C ALA A 39 23.75 -9.42 0.69
N LEU A 40 22.88 -10.38 0.97
CA LEU A 40 23.20 -11.81 1.11
C LEU A 40 22.69 -12.66 -0.08
N SER A 41 22.00 -12.04 -1.03
CA SER A 41 21.37 -12.71 -2.17
C SER A 41 22.29 -12.84 -3.38
N THR A 42 21.99 -13.82 -4.22
CA THR A 42 22.57 -13.97 -5.56
C THR A 42 22.08 -12.85 -6.50
N GLU A 43 22.73 -12.68 -7.66
CA GLU A 43 22.33 -11.65 -8.64
C GLU A 43 20.92 -11.86 -9.20
N GLU A 44 20.49 -13.10 -9.40
CA GLU A 44 19.13 -13.43 -9.83
C GLU A 44 18.10 -13.04 -8.77
N GLU A 45 18.35 -13.41 -7.51
CA GLU A 45 17.49 -13.04 -6.39
C GLU A 45 17.41 -11.52 -6.20
N LYS A 46 18.53 -10.80 -6.35
CA LYS A 46 18.54 -9.33 -6.32
C LYS A 46 17.65 -8.73 -7.42
N GLN A 47 17.69 -9.27 -8.63
CA GLN A 47 16.82 -8.79 -9.71
C GLN A 47 15.34 -9.05 -9.40
N MET A 48 15.00 -10.22 -8.86
CA MET A 48 13.65 -10.51 -8.42
C MET A 48 13.17 -9.58 -7.30
N ILE A 49 14.03 -9.31 -6.32
CA ILE A 49 13.73 -8.39 -5.21
C ILE A 49 13.48 -6.98 -5.75
N LYS A 50 14.32 -6.48 -6.66
CA LYS A 50 14.14 -5.16 -7.30
C LYS A 50 12.80 -5.07 -8.03
N HIS A 51 12.47 -6.05 -8.87
CA HIS A 51 11.21 -6.06 -9.60
C HIS A 51 9.99 -6.12 -8.65
N LYS A 52 10.06 -6.90 -7.56
CA LYS A 52 9.00 -6.90 -6.54
C LYS A 52 8.87 -5.55 -5.85
N ASN A 53 10.00 -4.92 -5.50
CA ASN A 53 10.00 -3.60 -4.87
C ASN A 53 9.46 -2.51 -5.81
N GLU A 54 9.75 -2.57 -7.10
CA GLU A 54 9.16 -1.67 -8.11
C GLU A 54 7.63 -1.80 -8.14
N ASN A 55 7.10 -3.02 -8.16
CA ASN A 55 5.65 -3.24 -8.11
C ASN A 55 5.02 -2.75 -6.79
N ARG A 56 5.70 -2.94 -5.65
CA ARG A 56 5.27 -2.41 -4.35
C ARG A 56 5.24 -0.89 -4.34
N ARG A 57 6.22 -0.21 -4.95
CA ARG A 57 6.24 1.27 -5.07
C ARG A 57 5.04 1.77 -5.88
N THR A 58 4.74 1.12 -7.01
CA THR A 58 3.52 1.42 -7.80
C THR A 58 2.24 1.21 -6.98
N SER A 59 2.17 0.14 -6.18
CA SER A 59 1.04 -0.12 -5.29
C SER A 59 0.88 0.95 -4.22
N ILE A 60 1.99 1.41 -3.62
CA ILE A 60 1.99 2.51 -2.65
C ILE A 60 1.48 3.80 -3.28
N ASP A 61 1.89 4.12 -4.50
CA ASP A 61 1.45 5.33 -5.19
C ASP A 61 -0.07 5.29 -5.47
N ALA A 62 -0.61 4.13 -5.84
CA ALA A 62 -2.06 3.93 -5.98
C ALA A 62 -2.79 4.13 -4.64
N MET A 63 -2.31 3.52 -3.55
CA MET A 63 -2.90 3.70 -2.21
C MET A 63 -2.84 5.16 -1.74
N ARG A 64 -1.75 5.88 -2.03
CA ARG A 64 -1.61 7.30 -1.73
C ARG A 64 -2.57 8.18 -2.53
N SER A 65 -2.88 7.79 -3.77
CA SER A 65 -3.92 8.47 -4.56
C SER A 65 -5.29 8.27 -3.91
N GLU A 66 -5.61 7.02 -3.55
CA GLU A 66 -6.89 6.67 -2.91
C GLU A 66 -7.11 7.45 -1.61
N ILE A 67 -6.09 7.54 -0.76
CA ILE A 67 -6.16 8.34 0.48
C ILE A 67 -6.51 9.81 0.17
N LYS A 68 -5.90 10.41 -0.86
CA LYS A 68 -6.18 11.81 -1.22
C LYS A 68 -7.61 11.99 -1.69
N ASP A 69 -8.13 11.04 -2.47
CA ASP A 69 -9.49 11.08 -2.99
C ASP A 69 -10.50 10.94 -1.83
N GLU A 70 -10.24 10.03 -0.88
CA GLU A 70 -11.04 9.86 0.34
C GLU A 70 -11.03 11.10 1.24
N GLU A 71 -9.85 11.70 1.45
CA GLU A 71 -9.73 12.94 2.23
C GLU A 71 -10.43 14.13 1.56
N ALA A 72 -10.38 14.21 0.23
CA ALA A 72 -11.08 15.22 -0.55
C ALA A 72 -12.60 15.04 -0.46
N ALA A 73 -13.08 13.78 -0.53
CA ALA A 73 -14.49 13.44 -0.38
C ALA A 73 -15.02 13.81 1.03
N ARG A 74 -14.21 13.59 2.07
CA ARG A 74 -14.51 14.04 3.45
C ARG A 74 -14.63 15.56 3.56
N LYS A 75 -13.69 16.33 2.97
CA LYS A 75 -13.70 17.80 3.04
C LYS A 75 -14.84 18.44 2.27
N ASN A 76 -15.24 17.84 1.14
CA ASN A 76 -16.32 18.36 0.32
C ASN A 76 -17.72 17.96 0.81
N GLY A 77 -17.83 17.25 1.94
CA GLY A 77 -19.13 16.94 2.57
C GLY A 77 -20.10 16.26 1.60
N TYR A 78 -19.59 15.41 0.71
CA TYR A 78 -20.40 14.77 -0.32
C TYR A 78 -21.37 13.79 0.33
N THR A 79 -22.56 14.30 0.64
CA THR A 79 -23.81 13.54 0.72
C THR A 79 -23.99 12.84 -0.61
N GLU A 80 -23.89 11.51 -0.62
CA GLU A 80 -24.55 10.70 -1.66
C GLU A 80 -26.07 10.86 -1.57
#